data_AF-A0A6G7ZD36-F1
#
_entry.id   AF-A0A6G7ZD36-F1
#
_cell.length_a   1.000
_cell.length_b   1.000
_cell.length_c   1.000
_cell.angle_alpha   90.00
_cell.angle_beta   90.00
_cell.angle_gamma   90.00
#
_symmetry.space_group_name_H-M   'P 1'
#
loop_
_entity.id
_entity.type
_entity.pdbx_description
1 polymer ?
#
loop_
_entity_poly.entity_id
_entity_poly.type
_entity_poly.pdbx_seq_one_letter_code
_entity_poly.pdbx_strand_id
1 'polypeptide(L)'
;MLKLMDIYKALHSAYGPQNWWPAKSREEMMLGAILVQNTSWTNVEKALSNFNNDFSFTSIDAMSLETLQTFIRPAGFYRAKSIAIKNLVDYFQHINFDFDDAHLEVLRKDLLALKGIGFETADAILLYAFNQPFFVVDTYLKRLFKHVHLPQFSTYHQYQDYVMAHLPHDVVLYQEFHALIVAYGKRKVSDPDPLEHFAKPIFQYNTDHIDHLCTIDQRFALVFNQYGFVSRPTINDPFDAIVSTIIGQLISVKAADSIYARYLDAYPSYQAVARDSIENLKQIGLTNNKAKAIHAIATKIKLKELNLAFLDTLDDADLISALVALPGIGDWSARMIALHGYGRMDMTSYADVALRRGLVTWYQLDSIDESQYNQLLSPYAPYRSIISIYLWKISKEISHKKQTP
;
A
#
# COMPACT_ATOMS: atom_id res chain seq x y z
N MET A 1 -3.89 -5.40 10.32
CA MET A 1 -4.01 -4.10 9.62
C MET A 1 -2.61 -3.53 9.43
N LEU A 2 -2.26 -3.07 8.21
CA LEU A 2 -0.99 -2.39 7.95
C LEU A 2 -0.94 -1.09 8.77
N LYS A 3 0.10 -0.89 9.58
CA LYS A 3 0.23 0.34 10.39
C LYS A 3 0.96 1.40 9.58
N LEU A 4 0.50 2.66 9.65
CA LEU A 4 1.19 3.79 9.01
C LEU A 4 2.64 3.92 9.49
N MET A 5 2.92 3.56 10.75
CA MET A 5 4.27 3.57 11.30
C MET A 5 5.21 2.54 10.63
N ASP A 6 4.68 1.44 10.09
CA ASP A 6 5.50 0.46 9.36
C ASP A 6 5.90 1.00 7.98
N ILE A 7 4.99 1.73 7.33
CA ILE A 7 5.26 2.46 6.08
C ILE A 7 6.30 3.55 6.33
N TYR A 8 6.13 4.37 7.37
CA TYR A 8 7.10 5.38 7.76
C TYR A 8 8.50 4.78 7.93
N LYS A 9 8.63 3.69 8.69
CA LYS A 9 9.92 3.02 8.92
C LYS A 9 10.54 2.50 7.63
N ALA A 10 9.74 1.91 6.74
CA ALA A 10 10.24 1.41 5.46
C ALA A 10 10.74 2.54 4.55
N LEU A 11 9.97 3.64 4.44
CA LEU A 11 10.39 4.81 3.68
C LEU A 11 11.64 5.45 4.29
N HIS A 12 11.67 5.65 5.60
CA HIS A 12 12.81 6.24 6.30
C HIS A 12 14.06 5.35 6.17
N SER A 13 13.92 4.03 6.21
CA SER A 13 15.03 3.11 5.97
C SER A 13 15.58 3.19 4.54
N ALA A 14 14.73 3.50 3.56
CA ALA A 14 15.11 3.55 2.15
C ALA A 14 15.72 4.90 1.75
N TYR A 15 15.14 6.00 2.23
CA TYR A 15 15.52 7.35 1.81
C TYR A 15 16.32 8.12 2.85
N GLY A 16 16.38 7.65 4.11
CA GLY A 16 16.98 8.38 5.21
C GLY A 16 16.19 9.65 5.59
N PRO A 17 16.73 10.47 6.51
CA PRO A 17 16.13 11.75 6.85
C PRO A 17 16.12 12.69 5.65
N GLN A 18 14.96 13.28 5.35
CA GLN A 18 14.81 14.12 4.16
C GLN A 18 15.33 15.55 4.34
N ASN A 19 15.45 16.03 5.59
CA ASN A 19 15.82 17.42 5.90
C ASN A 19 14.97 18.44 5.11
N TRP A 20 13.68 18.12 4.97
CA TRP A 20 12.69 18.89 4.23
C TRP A 20 12.14 19.99 5.15
N TRP A 21 12.11 21.26 4.78
CA TRP A 21 11.92 21.93 3.50
C TRP A 21 13.01 23.01 3.30
N PRO A 22 13.49 23.29 2.07
CA PRO A 22 14.64 24.20 1.86
C PRO A 22 14.25 25.69 1.91
N ALA A 23 13.64 26.14 3.01
CA ALA A 23 13.32 27.56 3.25
C ALA A 23 14.27 28.14 4.30
N LYS A 24 14.71 29.38 4.12
CA LYS A 24 15.61 30.06 5.07
C LYS A 24 14.88 30.76 6.20
N SER A 25 13.57 31.01 6.04
CA SER A 25 12.74 31.70 7.01
C SER A 25 11.28 31.21 6.98
N ARG A 26 10.48 31.57 8.00
CA ARG A 26 9.05 31.25 8.06
C ARG A 26 8.29 31.92 6.91
N GLU A 27 8.69 33.13 6.53
CA GLU A 27 8.13 33.83 5.38
C GLU A 27 8.38 33.03 4.09
N GLU A 28 9.63 32.64 3.84
CA GLU A 28 9.98 31.91 2.62
C GLU A 28 9.24 30.57 2.55
N MET A 29 9.09 29.89 3.70
CA MET A 29 8.28 28.68 3.83
C MET A 29 6.83 28.92 3.40
N MET A 30 6.20 29.96 3.94
CA MET A 30 4.81 30.31 3.63
C MET A 30 4.62 30.71 2.17
N LEU A 31 5.55 31.50 1.62
CA LEU A 31 5.54 31.84 0.20
C LEU A 31 5.68 30.57 -0.65
N GLY A 32 6.63 29.70 -0.31
CA GLY A 32 6.85 28.42 -0.99
C GLY A 32 5.58 27.55 -1.02
N ALA A 33 4.84 27.48 0.09
CA ALA A 33 3.59 26.72 0.20
C ALA A 33 2.50 27.23 -0.76
N ILE A 34 2.44 28.54 -1.03
CA ILE A 34 1.54 29.11 -2.05
C ILE A 34 2.10 28.88 -3.46
N LEU A 35 3.41 29.10 -3.65
CA LEU A 35 4.04 29.04 -4.96
C LEU A 35 4.04 27.63 -5.54
N VAL A 36 4.15 26.58 -4.72
CA VAL A 36 4.19 25.19 -5.18
C VAL A 36 2.84 24.67 -5.71
N GLN A 37 1.72 25.35 -5.41
CA GLN A 37 0.41 24.97 -5.89
C GLN A 37 0.39 24.80 -7.42
N ASN A 38 0.03 23.61 -7.90
CA ASN A 38 -0.08 23.29 -9.34
C ASN A 38 1.18 23.62 -10.17
N THR A 39 2.38 23.48 -9.60
CA THR A 39 3.65 23.67 -10.32
C THR A 39 4.75 22.77 -9.76
N SER A 40 5.91 22.72 -10.43
CA SER A 40 7.08 21.99 -9.93
C SER A 40 7.92 22.87 -9.00
N TRP A 41 8.65 22.23 -8.08
CA TRP A 41 9.58 22.94 -7.18
C TRP A 41 10.65 23.74 -7.95
N THR A 42 11.14 23.22 -9.08
CA THR A 42 12.09 23.93 -9.95
C THR A 42 11.55 25.28 -10.45
N ASN A 43 10.23 25.39 -10.66
CA ASN A 43 9.61 26.66 -11.03
C ASN A 43 9.41 27.58 -9.82
N VAL A 44 9.21 27.02 -8.62
CA VAL A 44 9.20 27.77 -7.37
C VAL A 44 10.58 28.38 -7.10
N GLU A 45 11.65 27.60 -7.25
CA GLU A 45 13.03 28.08 -7.09
C GLU A 45 13.35 29.26 -8.02
N LYS A 46 12.92 29.18 -9.29
CA LYS A 46 13.06 30.30 -10.25
C LYS A 46 12.26 31.54 -9.83
N ALA A 47 11.09 31.35 -9.24
CA ALA A 47 10.30 32.46 -8.72
C ALA A 47 10.96 33.09 -7.48
N LEU A 48 11.45 32.26 -6.55
CA LEU A 48 12.15 32.71 -5.34
C LEU A 48 13.46 33.42 -5.69
N SER A 49 14.19 32.96 -6.71
CA SER A 49 15.43 33.62 -7.14
C SER A 49 15.22 35.04 -7.67
N ASN A 50 14.02 35.38 -8.15
CA ASN A 50 13.72 36.74 -8.61
C ASN A 50 13.68 37.76 -7.47
N PHE A 51 13.55 37.30 -6.22
CA PHE A 51 13.66 38.15 -5.02
C PHE A 51 15.12 38.37 -4.59
N ASN A 52 16.13 37.92 -5.36
CA ASN A 52 17.56 38.05 -5.06
C ASN A 52 17.97 37.52 -3.68
N ASN A 53 17.23 36.53 -3.14
CA ASN A 53 17.37 36.01 -1.77
C ASN A 53 17.04 37.01 -0.64
N ASP A 54 16.44 38.16 -0.95
CA ASP A 54 16.03 39.19 0.03
C ASP A 54 14.50 39.21 0.19
N PHE A 55 13.92 38.02 0.30
CA PHE A 55 12.49 37.86 0.46
C PHE A 55 12.08 38.17 1.91
N SER A 56 11.11 39.07 2.08
CA SER A 56 10.42 39.32 3.36
C SER A 56 8.98 39.75 3.11
N PHE A 57 8.11 39.56 4.10
CA PHE A 57 6.72 40.05 3.98
C PHE A 57 6.69 41.58 3.87
N THR A 58 7.60 42.30 4.52
CA THR A 58 7.78 43.75 4.36
C THR A 58 8.09 44.15 2.92
N SER A 59 8.98 43.43 2.24
CA SER A 59 9.31 43.74 0.83
C SER A 59 8.16 43.44 -0.11
N ILE A 60 7.35 42.42 0.17
CA ILE A 60 6.12 42.13 -0.58
C ILE A 60 5.03 43.17 -0.32
N ASP A 61 4.83 43.59 0.93
CA ASP A 61 3.82 44.59 1.31
C ASP A 61 4.01 45.88 0.50
N ALA A 62 5.25 46.37 0.44
CA ALA A 62 5.63 47.54 -0.34
C ALA A 62 5.54 47.36 -1.87
N MET A 63 5.49 46.13 -2.38
CA MET A 63 5.51 45.84 -3.81
C MET A 63 4.12 45.94 -4.45
N SER A 64 4.02 46.51 -5.66
CA SER A 64 2.75 46.47 -6.41
C SER A 64 2.39 45.05 -6.84
N LEU A 65 1.09 44.82 -7.08
CA LEU A 65 0.60 43.51 -7.52
C LEU A 65 1.23 43.11 -8.88
N GLU A 66 1.44 44.05 -9.80
CA GLU A 66 2.06 43.78 -11.11
C GLU A 66 3.53 43.35 -10.98
N THR A 67 4.27 43.99 -10.07
CA THR A 67 5.67 43.63 -9.81
C THR A 67 5.75 42.23 -9.19
N LEU A 68 4.91 41.94 -8.19
CA LEU A 68 4.85 40.60 -7.59
C LEU A 68 4.50 39.53 -8.62
N GLN A 69 3.52 39.79 -9.50
CA GLN A 69 3.15 38.90 -10.59
C GLN A 69 4.31 38.61 -11.54
N THR A 70 5.16 39.60 -11.80
CA THR A 70 6.35 39.44 -12.64
C THR A 70 7.37 38.51 -11.97
N PHE A 71 7.60 38.67 -10.67
CA PHE A 71 8.58 37.88 -9.91
C PHE A 71 8.14 36.41 -9.80
N ILE A 72 6.85 36.17 -9.55
CA ILE A 72 6.34 34.81 -9.36
C ILE A 72 5.84 34.15 -10.64
N ARG A 73 5.97 34.82 -11.80
CA ARG A 73 5.53 34.32 -13.10
C ARG A 73 6.02 32.90 -13.43
N PRO A 74 7.29 32.51 -13.11
CA PRO A 74 7.77 31.16 -13.36
C PRO A 74 6.95 30.07 -12.66
N ALA A 75 6.35 30.36 -11.50
CA ALA A 75 5.56 29.41 -10.73
C ALA A 75 4.18 29.11 -11.35
N GLY A 76 3.77 29.79 -12.42
CA GLY A 76 2.46 29.59 -13.05
C GLY A 76 1.29 30.07 -12.18
N PHE A 77 0.10 30.26 -12.77
CA PHE A 77 -1.09 30.82 -12.08
C PHE A 77 -0.80 32.10 -11.26
N TYR A 78 0.19 32.87 -11.68
CA TYR A 78 0.78 33.98 -10.91
C TYR A 78 -0.22 35.08 -10.52
N ARG A 79 -1.30 35.27 -11.29
CA ARG A 79 -2.38 36.20 -10.93
C ARG A 79 -3.13 35.75 -9.66
N ALA A 80 -3.52 34.48 -9.60
CA ALA A 80 -4.19 33.94 -8.41
C ALA A 80 -3.24 33.86 -7.22
N LYS A 81 -1.99 33.41 -7.46
CA LYS A 81 -0.97 33.30 -6.41
C LYS A 81 -0.57 34.65 -5.82
N SER A 82 -0.42 35.70 -6.64
CA SER A 82 -0.10 37.05 -6.14
C SER A 82 -1.20 37.60 -5.22
N ILE A 83 -2.47 37.34 -5.54
CA ILE A 83 -3.59 37.68 -4.65
C ILE A 83 -3.51 36.89 -3.34
N ALA A 84 -3.27 35.58 -3.40
CA ALA A 84 -3.13 34.75 -2.21
C ALA A 84 -1.98 35.20 -1.31
N ILE A 85 -0.83 35.54 -1.90
CA ILE A 85 0.34 36.06 -1.21
C ILE A 85 0.01 37.39 -0.54
N LYS A 86 -0.62 38.34 -1.26
CA LYS A 86 -1.02 39.63 -0.69
C LYS A 86 -1.98 39.46 0.47
N ASN A 87 -3.01 38.64 0.33
CA ASN A 87 -3.94 38.34 1.43
C ASN A 87 -3.23 37.75 2.66
N LEU A 88 -2.21 36.90 2.46
CA LEU A 88 -1.44 36.33 3.56
C LEU A 88 -0.55 37.37 4.25
N VAL A 89 0.09 38.25 3.47
CA VAL A 89 0.89 39.36 4.00
C VAL A 89 0.00 40.33 4.77
N ASP A 90 -1.11 40.76 4.19
CA ASP A 90 -2.09 41.64 4.84
C ASP A 90 -2.61 41.00 6.15
N TYR A 91 -2.85 39.68 6.14
CA TYR A 91 -3.24 38.95 7.34
C TYR A 91 -2.18 39.04 8.43
N PHE A 92 -0.88 38.89 8.15
CA PHE A 92 0.16 38.95 9.20
C PHE A 92 0.66 40.37 9.52
N GLN A 93 0.18 41.39 8.81
CA GLN A 93 0.58 42.77 9.04
C GLN A 93 0.16 43.28 10.43
N HIS A 94 -0.98 42.81 10.97
CA HIS A 94 -1.48 43.24 12.29
C HIS A 94 -0.58 42.82 13.47
N ILE A 95 0.21 41.75 13.31
CA ILE A 95 1.24 41.33 14.28
C ILE A 95 2.64 41.82 13.87
N ASN A 96 2.74 42.79 12.94
CA ASN A 96 4.00 43.31 12.44
C ASN A 96 4.98 42.21 11.96
N PHE A 97 4.41 41.13 11.40
CA PHE A 97 5.15 39.92 10.98
C PHE A 97 5.93 39.20 12.10
N ASP A 98 5.63 39.48 13.38
CA ASP A 98 6.12 38.69 14.50
C ASP A 98 5.27 37.42 14.64
N PHE A 99 5.71 36.35 13.96
CA PHE A 99 4.94 35.10 13.91
C PHE A 99 4.86 34.37 15.25
N ASP A 100 5.66 34.75 16.25
CA ASP A 100 5.55 34.17 17.59
C ASP A 100 4.33 34.72 18.36
N ASP A 101 3.78 35.87 17.95
CA ASP A 101 2.55 36.46 18.48
C ASP A 101 1.26 35.92 17.80
N ALA A 102 1.39 34.97 16.87
CA ALA A 102 0.25 34.42 16.15
C ALA A 102 -0.67 33.58 17.06
N HIS A 103 -1.98 33.82 16.98
CA HIS A 103 -2.99 33.04 17.72
C HIS A 103 -3.21 31.65 17.09
N LEU A 104 -2.38 30.67 17.50
CA LEU A 104 -2.35 29.32 16.92
C LEU A 104 -3.70 28.57 16.96
N GLU A 105 -4.54 28.82 17.97
CA GLU A 105 -5.85 28.16 18.13
C GLU A 105 -6.83 28.48 16.99
N VAL A 106 -6.74 29.69 16.43
CA VAL A 106 -7.64 30.16 15.35
C VAL A 106 -6.94 30.21 13.99
N LEU A 107 -5.61 30.16 13.96
CA LEU A 107 -4.79 30.36 12.76
C LEU A 107 -5.22 29.48 11.58
N ARG A 108 -5.55 28.20 11.81
CA ARG A 108 -6.03 27.32 10.74
C ARG A 108 -7.31 27.82 10.08
N LYS A 109 -8.28 28.24 10.90
CA LYS A 109 -9.56 28.77 10.44
C LYS A 109 -9.35 30.05 9.64
N ASP A 110 -8.48 30.92 10.13
CA ASP A 110 -8.19 32.21 9.50
C ASP A 110 -7.45 32.03 8.17
N LEU A 111 -6.44 31.17 8.12
CA LEU A 111 -5.75 30.80 6.87
C LEU A 111 -6.74 30.27 5.82
N LEU A 112 -7.67 29.40 6.20
CA LEU A 112 -8.69 28.86 5.30
C LEU A 112 -9.72 29.90 4.83
N ALA A 113 -9.88 31.01 5.55
CA ALA A 113 -10.73 32.12 5.13
C ALA A 113 -10.05 33.00 4.06
N LEU A 114 -8.71 32.94 3.94
CA LEU A 114 -7.97 33.71 2.96
C LEU A 114 -8.17 33.16 1.54
N LYS A 115 -8.64 34.02 0.64
CA LYS A 115 -8.84 33.66 -0.77
C LYS A 115 -7.50 33.21 -1.38
N GLY A 116 -7.49 31.97 -1.87
CA GLY A 116 -6.32 31.34 -2.52
C GLY A 116 -5.53 30.39 -1.61
N ILE A 117 -5.93 30.23 -0.35
CA ILE A 117 -5.38 29.23 0.57
C ILE A 117 -6.42 28.12 0.78
N GLY A 118 -6.09 26.91 0.32
CA GLY A 118 -6.86 25.70 0.60
C GLY A 118 -6.26 24.88 1.73
N PHE A 119 -6.90 23.76 2.08
CA PHE A 119 -6.47 22.86 3.17
C PHE A 119 -5.00 22.45 3.08
N GLU A 120 -4.55 22.00 1.91
CA GLU A 120 -3.15 21.57 1.72
C GLU A 120 -2.16 22.70 2.02
N THR A 121 -2.42 23.92 1.55
CA THR A 121 -1.55 25.07 1.80
C THR A 121 -1.63 25.55 3.25
N ALA A 122 -2.83 25.63 3.83
CA ALA A 122 -3.00 26.02 5.24
C ALA A 122 -2.26 25.06 6.17
N ASP A 123 -2.43 23.75 5.95
CA ASP A 123 -1.81 22.73 6.78
C ASP A 123 -0.30 22.64 6.54
N ALA A 124 0.19 22.91 5.33
CA ALA A 124 1.64 23.04 5.07
C ALA A 124 2.26 24.23 5.82
N ILE A 125 1.58 25.38 5.84
CA ILE A 125 2.00 26.55 6.62
C ILE A 125 2.03 26.21 8.11
N LEU A 126 0.96 25.61 8.64
CA LEU A 126 0.87 25.22 10.04
C LEU A 126 1.96 24.21 10.42
N LEU A 127 2.17 23.18 9.61
CA LEU A 127 3.13 22.13 9.87
C LEU A 127 4.57 22.61 9.82
N TYR A 128 4.95 23.39 8.80
CA TYR A 128 6.34 23.73 8.54
C TYR A 128 6.76 25.12 9.04
N ALA A 129 5.87 26.12 9.04
CA ALA A 129 6.21 27.47 9.51
C ALA A 129 5.89 27.66 11.01
N PHE A 130 4.83 27.02 11.51
CA PHE A 130 4.36 27.18 12.90
C PHE A 130 4.54 25.93 13.79
N ASN A 131 5.15 24.87 13.24
CA ASN A 131 5.37 23.59 13.95
C ASN A 131 4.11 23.06 14.63
N GLN A 132 2.96 23.19 13.97
CA GLN A 132 1.69 22.65 14.45
C GLN A 132 1.44 21.27 13.82
N PRO A 133 0.99 20.27 14.59
CA PRO A 133 0.84 18.88 14.15
C PRO A 133 -0.40 18.65 13.28
N PHE A 134 -0.52 19.39 12.17
CA PHE A 134 -1.50 19.16 11.12
C PHE A 134 -0.84 18.41 9.97
N PHE A 135 -1.25 17.16 9.73
CA PHE A 135 -0.68 16.37 8.65
C PHE A 135 -1.16 16.88 7.28
N VAL A 136 -0.24 17.09 6.34
CA VAL A 136 -0.54 17.58 4.99
C VAL A 136 -1.06 16.44 4.11
N VAL A 137 -2.23 16.62 3.50
CA VAL A 137 -2.82 15.63 2.56
C VAL A 137 -2.69 16.14 1.13
N ASP A 138 -1.69 15.61 0.42
CA ASP A 138 -1.44 15.95 -0.98
C ASP A 138 -1.80 14.77 -1.93
N THR A 139 -1.46 14.94 -3.21
CA THR A 139 -1.66 13.88 -4.22
C THR A 139 -0.65 12.72 -4.07
N TYR A 140 0.50 12.94 -3.44
CA TYR A 140 1.48 11.89 -3.17
C TYR A 140 0.95 10.91 -2.11
N LEU A 141 0.36 11.41 -1.02
CA LEU A 141 -0.27 10.60 0.02
C LEU A 141 -1.39 9.71 -0.55
N LYS A 142 -2.30 10.29 -1.34
CA LYS A 142 -3.42 9.54 -1.95
C LYS A 142 -2.93 8.40 -2.85
N ARG A 143 -1.89 8.65 -3.66
CA ARG A 143 -1.27 7.63 -4.51
C ARG A 143 -0.60 6.53 -3.69
N LEU A 144 0.10 6.89 -2.62
CA LEU A 144 0.70 5.92 -1.70
C LEU A 144 -0.38 5.05 -1.04
N PHE A 145 -1.45 5.64 -0.54
CA PHE A 145 -2.55 4.89 0.07
C PHE A 145 -3.13 3.87 -0.91
N LYS A 146 -3.35 4.28 -2.17
CA LYS A 146 -3.80 3.38 -3.23
C LYS A 146 -2.81 2.25 -3.48
N HIS A 147 -1.52 2.57 -3.53
CA HIS A 147 -0.46 1.60 -3.84
C HIS A 147 -0.33 0.51 -2.78
N VAL A 148 -0.45 0.85 -1.51
CA VAL A 148 -0.34 -0.09 -0.39
C VAL A 148 -1.69 -0.59 0.13
N HIS A 149 -2.76 -0.43 -0.66
CA HIS A 149 -4.12 -0.90 -0.35
C HIS A 149 -4.69 -0.38 0.98
N LEU A 150 -4.34 0.86 1.36
CA LEU A 150 -4.96 1.56 2.48
C LEU A 150 -6.33 2.15 2.07
N PRO A 151 -7.25 2.38 3.04
CA PRO A 151 -8.56 2.94 2.77
C PRO A 151 -8.51 4.22 1.94
N GLN A 152 -9.38 4.31 0.93
CA GLN A 152 -9.53 5.51 0.10
C GLN A 152 -10.69 6.34 0.62
N PHE A 153 -10.49 7.66 0.71
CA PHE A 153 -11.51 8.60 1.17
C PHE A 153 -11.86 9.61 0.08
N SER A 154 -13.04 10.22 0.20
CA SER A 154 -13.55 11.20 -0.77
C SER A 154 -13.12 12.63 -0.43
N THR A 155 -12.80 12.92 0.82
CA THR A 155 -12.49 14.27 1.29
C THR A 155 -11.09 14.38 1.91
N TYR A 156 -10.53 15.60 1.90
CA TYR A 156 -9.24 15.92 2.52
C TYR A 156 -9.21 15.55 4.01
N HIS A 157 -10.24 15.96 4.76
CA HIS A 157 -10.33 15.74 6.21
C HIS A 157 -10.32 14.25 6.57
N GLN A 158 -11.04 13.41 5.83
CA GLN A 158 -11.05 11.97 6.11
C GLN A 158 -9.64 11.33 5.99
N TYR A 159 -8.82 11.76 5.03
CA TYR A 159 -7.42 11.33 4.96
C TYR A 159 -6.62 11.84 6.17
N GLN A 160 -6.77 13.13 6.50
CA GLN A 160 -6.05 13.76 7.59
C GLN A 160 -6.40 13.11 8.95
N ASP A 161 -7.69 12.95 9.23
CA ASP A 161 -8.22 12.30 10.42
C ASP A 161 -7.70 10.87 10.52
N TYR A 162 -7.70 10.12 9.42
CA TYR A 162 -7.16 8.76 9.39
C TYR A 162 -5.67 8.76 9.74
N VAL A 163 -4.85 9.62 9.14
CA VAL A 163 -3.41 9.67 9.43
C VAL A 163 -3.15 10.06 10.88
N MET A 164 -3.80 11.13 11.35
CA MET A 164 -3.60 11.68 12.69
C MET A 164 -4.15 10.77 13.80
N ALA A 165 -5.15 9.94 13.51
CA ALA A 165 -5.64 8.93 14.44
C ALA A 165 -4.74 7.67 14.54
N HIS A 166 -3.89 7.43 13.53
CA HIS A 166 -3.07 6.21 13.44
C HIS A 166 -1.56 6.46 13.56
N LEU A 167 -1.15 7.70 13.84
CA LEU A 167 0.23 8.08 14.15
C LEU A 167 0.30 8.81 15.50
N PRO A 168 1.45 8.77 16.19
CA PRO A 168 1.71 9.65 17.32
C PRO A 168 1.54 11.12 16.92
N HIS A 169 0.96 11.91 17.83
CA HIS A 169 0.79 13.35 17.66
C HIS A 169 2.14 14.07 17.83
N ASP A 170 2.96 14.04 16.79
CA ASP A 170 4.36 14.50 16.79
C ASP A 170 4.66 15.27 15.51
N VAL A 171 5.06 16.54 15.65
CA VAL A 171 5.28 17.43 14.51
C VAL A 171 6.46 17.00 13.66
N VAL A 172 7.54 16.51 14.28
CA VAL A 172 8.76 16.08 13.58
C VAL A 172 8.46 14.82 12.78
N LEU A 173 7.69 13.90 13.35
CA LEU A 173 7.21 12.72 12.64
C LEU A 173 6.35 13.11 11.43
N TYR A 174 5.45 14.08 11.57
CA TYR A 174 4.57 14.51 10.47
C TYR A 174 5.35 15.19 9.36
N GLN A 175 6.28 16.09 9.70
CA GLN A 175 7.17 16.75 8.75
C GLN A 175 8.01 15.73 7.97
N GLU A 176 8.64 14.79 8.67
CA GLU A 176 9.49 13.78 8.06
C GLU A 176 8.68 12.78 7.22
N PHE A 177 7.53 12.30 7.73
CA PHE A 177 6.72 11.35 6.99
C PHE A 177 6.13 11.96 5.72
N HIS A 178 5.62 13.19 5.78
CA HIS A 178 5.17 13.91 4.59
C HIS A 178 6.31 14.06 3.56
N ALA A 179 7.52 14.44 4.00
CA ALA A 179 8.67 14.53 3.11
C ALA A 179 9.03 13.19 2.45
N LEU A 180 9.03 12.10 3.21
CA LEU A 180 9.26 10.75 2.72
C LEU A 180 8.21 10.30 1.70
N ILE A 181 6.94 10.66 1.89
CA ILE A 181 5.85 10.37 0.95
C ILE A 181 6.06 11.12 -0.38
N VAL A 182 6.48 12.39 -0.31
CA VAL A 182 6.80 13.18 -1.50
C VAL A 182 8.02 12.60 -2.23
N ALA A 183 9.08 12.24 -1.51
CA ALA A 183 10.26 11.58 -2.07
C ALA A 183 9.88 10.26 -2.75
N TYR A 184 9.07 9.44 -2.07
CA TYR A 184 8.56 8.18 -2.60
C TYR A 184 7.81 8.37 -3.92
N GLY A 185 6.83 9.28 -4.00
CA GLY A 185 6.09 9.42 -5.25
C GLY A 185 6.80 10.25 -6.34
N LYS A 186 8.01 10.75 -6.07
CA LYS A 186 8.93 11.28 -7.09
C LYS A 186 9.88 10.21 -7.65
N ARG A 187 9.90 9.00 -7.08
CA ARG A 187 10.70 7.88 -7.59
C ARG A 187 10.38 7.59 -9.06
N LYS A 188 11.38 7.12 -9.81
CA LYS A 188 11.15 6.57 -11.15
C LYS A 188 10.56 5.18 -11.02
N VAL A 189 9.84 4.75 -12.06
CA VAL A 189 9.28 3.39 -12.13
C VAL A 189 10.38 2.32 -12.08
N SER A 190 11.57 2.64 -12.59
CA SER A 190 12.76 1.78 -12.55
C SER A 190 13.42 1.67 -11.18
N ASP A 191 13.11 2.58 -10.24
CA ASP A 191 13.73 2.56 -8.92
C ASP A 191 13.06 1.47 -8.07
N PRO A 192 13.82 0.72 -7.25
CA PRO A 192 13.25 -0.27 -6.33
C PRO A 192 12.14 0.34 -5.47
N ASP A 193 11.04 -0.40 -5.30
CA ASP A 193 9.91 0.07 -4.51
C ASP A 193 10.09 -0.34 -3.03
N PRO A 194 10.42 0.60 -2.12
CA PRO A 194 10.61 0.27 -0.71
C PRO A 194 9.32 -0.25 -0.04
N LEU A 195 8.16 -0.06 -0.68
CA LEU A 195 6.86 -0.50 -0.19
C LEU A 195 6.32 -1.72 -0.94
N GLU A 196 7.10 -2.37 -1.81
CA GLU A 196 6.66 -3.51 -2.63
C GLU A 196 5.99 -4.61 -1.80
N HIS A 197 6.57 -4.92 -0.64
CA HIS A 197 6.05 -5.94 0.26
C HIS A 197 4.71 -5.58 0.92
N PHE A 198 4.38 -4.28 1.01
CA PHE A 198 3.06 -3.78 1.43
C PHE A 198 2.07 -3.67 0.27
N ALA A 199 2.58 -3.48 -0.95
CA ALA A 199 1.78 -3.41 -2.17
C ALA A 199 1.32 -4.79 -2.67
N LYS A 200 1.83 -5.89 -2.08
CA LYS A 200 1.36 -7.24 -2.35
C LYS A 200 -0.17 -7.26 -2.19
N PRO A 201 -0.90 -7.68 -3.23
CA PRO A 201 -2.34 -7.71 -3.15
C PRO A 201 -2.74 -8.63 -1.99
N ILE A 202 -3.86 -8.32 -1.35
CA ILE A 202 -4.39 -9.11 -0.25
C ILE A 202 -5.73 -9.71 -0.66
N PHE A 203 -6.04 -10.88 -0.12
CA PHE A 203 -7.33 -11.53 -0.30
C PHE A 203 -8.42 -10.63 0.27
N GLN A 204 -9.36 -10.21 -0.58
CA GLN A 204 -10.37 -9.20 -0.24
C GLN A 204 -11.61 -9.87 0.36
N TYR A 205 -12.02 -9.41 1.54
CA TYR A 205 -13.31 -9.72 2.17
C TYR A 205 -13.67 -8.59 3.15
N ASN A 206 -14.96 -8.42 3.45
CA ASN A 206 -15.49 -7.25 4.18
C ASN A 206 -16.30 -7.68 5.42
N THR A 207 -16.91 -6.70 6.09
CA THR A 207 -17.75 -6.92 7.29
C THR A 207 -18.96 -7.80 7.01
N ASP A 208 -19.61 -7.68 5.84
CA ASP A 208 -20.79 -8.49 5.52
C ASP A 208 -20.46 -9.99 5.49
N HIS A 209 -19.28 -10.34 4.96
CA HIS A 209 -18.79 -11.72 4.97
C HIS A 209 -18.56 -12.22 6.41
N ILE A 210 -17.99 -11.37 7.26
CA ILE A 210 -17.73 -11.69 8.66
C ILE A 210 -19.03 -11.88 9.43
N ASP A 211 -19.96 -10.94 9.29
CA ASP A 211 -21.25 -10.98 9.95
C ASP A 211 -22.01 -12.26 9.57
N HIS A 212 -22.01 -12.61 8.28
CA HIS A 212 -22.58 -13.86 7.80
C HIS A 212 -21.93 -15.09 8.46
N LEU A 213 -20.60 -15.18 8.47
CA LEU A 213 -19.88 -16.31 9.07
C LEU A 213 -20.08 -16.38 10.59
N CYS A 214 -20.25 -15.24 11.26
CA CYS A 214 -20.60 -15.18 12.68
C CYS A 214 -22.01 -15.72 12.96
N THR A 215 -22.95 -15.58 12.01
CA THR A 215 -24.28 -16.21 12.14
C THR A 215 -24.24 -17.73 11.98
N ILE A 216 -23.28 -18.27 11.22
CA ILE A 216 -23.11 -19.71 10.99
C ILE A 216 -22.49 -20.38 12.21
N ASP A 217 -21.47 -19.76 12.82
CA ASP A 217 -20.74 -20.35 13.95
C ASP A 217 -20.27 -19.28 14.93
N GLN A 218 -20.83 -19.31 16.14
CA GLN A 218 -20.44 -18.38 17.21
C GLN A 218 -18.95 -18.50 17.59
N ARG A 219 -18.31 -19.65 17.37
CA ARG A 219 -16.86 -19.79 17.58
C ARG A 219 -16.07 -18.91 16.62
N PHE A 220 -16.57 -18.68 15.41
CA PHE A 220 -15.95 -17.75 14.48
C PHE A 220 -16.00 -16.31 15.01
N ALA A 221 -17.11 -15.88 15.63
CA ALA A 221 -17.19 -14.56 16.25
C ALA A 221 -16.14 -14.36 17.35
N LEU A 222 -15.87 -15.39 18.15
CA LEU A 222 -14.80 -15.35 19.16
C LEU A 222 -13.41 -15.24 18.52
N VAL A 223 -13.15 -16.03 17.48
CA VAL A 223 -11.90 -15.98 16.70
C VAL A 223 -11.71 -14.62 16.04
N PHE A 224 -12.77 -14.04 15.49
CA PHE A 224 -12.75 -12.72 14.87
C PHE A 224 -12.50 -11.62 15.91
N ASN A 225 -13.17 -11.65 17.06
CA ASN A 225 -12.92 -10.70 18.15
C ASN A 225 -11.46 -10.74 18.64
N GLN A 226 -10.82 -11.91 18.59
CA GLN A 226 -9.42 -12.06 18.96
C GLN A 226 -8.46 -11.51 17.91
N TYR A 227 -8.68 -11.80 16.62
CA TYR A 227 -7.69 -11.52 15.57
C TYR A 227 -8.01 -10.29 14.72
N GLY A 228 -9.27 -9.85 14.68
CA GLY A 228 -9.80 -8.94 13.67
C GLY A 228 -9.57 -9.47 12.25
N PHE A 229 -9.59 -8.58 11.26
CA PHE A 229 -9.26 -8.91 9.88
C PHE A 229 -7.83 -9.48 9.75
N VAL A 230 -7.74 -10.72 9.27
CA VAL A 230 -6.48 -11.41 8.95
C VAL A 230 -6.10 -11.11 7.51
N SER A 231 -4.95 -10.45 7.33
CA SER A 231 -4.39 -10.20 5.99
C SER A 231 -3.74 -11.47 5.44
N ARG A 232 -4.09 -11.82 4.19
CA ARG A 232 -3.48 -12.91 3.43
C ARG A 232 -2.99 -12.37 2.09
N PRO A 233 -1.68 -12.43 1.80
CA PRO A 233 -1.18 -12.04 0.48
C PRO A 233 -1.76 -12.92 -0.64
N THR A 234 -2.08 -12.30 -1.76
CA THR A 234 -2.43 -12.90 -3.04
C THR A 234 -1.34 -12.61 -4.06
N ILE A 235 -1.48 -13.15 -5.27
CA ILE A 235 -0.61 -12.89 -6.41
C ILE A 235 -1.51 -12.51 -7.57
N ASN A 236 -1.43 -11.25 -8.03
CA ASN A 236 -2.36 -10.69 -9.01
C ASN A 236 -2.24 -11.32 -10.39
N ASP A 237 -1.03 -11.71 -10.81
CA ASP A 237 -0.82 -12.38 -12.08
C ASP A 237 -1.08 -13.89 -11.91
N PRO A 238 -2.07 -14.49 -12.60
CA PRO A 238 -2.40 -15.89 -12.41
C PRO A 238 -1.27 -16.84 -12.83
N PHE A 239 -0.40 -16.44 -13.76
CA PHE A 239 0.76 -17.26 -14.15
C PHE A 239 1.79 -17.28 -13.01
N ASP A 240 2.09 -16.13 -12.41
CA ASP A 240 2.97 -16.05 -11.25
C ASP A 240 2.38 -16.77 -10.04
N ALA A 241 1.06 -16.78 -9.87
CA ALA A 241 0.39 -17.57 -8.83
C ALA A 241 0.61 -19.08 -9.03
N ILE A 242 0.51 -19.56 -10.28
CA ILE A 242 0.82 -20.94 -10.67
C ILE A 242 2.30 -21.25 -10.37
N VAL A 243 3.21 -20.39 -10.82
CA VAL A 243 4.66 -20.59 -10.63
C VAL A 243 5.04 -20.61 -9.15
N SER A 244 4.56 -19.64 -8.37
CA SER A 244 4.80 -19.56 -6.94
C SER A 244 4.30 -20.82 -6.21
N THR A 245 3.12 -21.31 -6.60
CA THR A 245 2.56 -22.55 -6.06
C THR A 245 3.44 -23.75 -6.40
N ILE A 246 3.87 -23.91 -7.66
CA ILE A 246 4.76 -25.00 -8.08
C ILE A 246 6.11 -24.93 -7.32
N ILE A 247 6.67 -23.74 -7.18
CA ILE A 247 7.92 -23.53 -6.42
C ILE A 247 7.76 -23.98 -4.97
N GLY A 248 6.66 -23.61 -4.32
CA GLY A 248 6.40 -23.91 -2.91
C GLY A 248 6.15 -25.38 -2.58
N GLN A 249 5.88 -26.23 -3.57
CA GLN A 249 5.57 -27.65 -3.33
C GLN A 249 6.72 -28.37 -2.59
N LEU A 250 6.39 -29.05 -1.50
CA LEU A 250 7.29 -29.95 -0.75
C LEU A 250 8.59 -29.31 -0.21
N ILE A 251 8.61 -27.98 -0.03
CA ILE A 251 9.76 -27.26 0.56
C ILE A 251 9.30 -26.29 1.64
N SER A 252 10.25 -25.75 2.43
CA SER A 252 9.94 -24.73 3.42
C SER A 252 9.56 -23.40 2.75
N VAL A 253 8.74 -22.60 3.45
CA VAL A 253 8.35 -21.25 3.00
C VAL A 253 9.57 -20.39 2.68
N LYS A 254 10.59 -20.39 3.57
CA LYS A 254 11.82 -19.62 3.37
C LYS A 254 12.59 -20.04 2.09
N ALA A 255 12.63 -21.34 1.80
CA ALA A 255 13.26 -21.84 0.58
C ALA A 255 12.46 -21.44 -0.66
N ALA A 256 11.13 -21.54 -0.59
CA ALA A 256 10.23 -21.13 -1.66
C ALA A 256 10.36 -19.64 -1.97
N ASP A 257 10.35 -18.78 -0.94
CA ASP A 257 10.52 -17.33 -1.08
C ASP A 257 11.84 -16.98 -1.78
N SER A 258 12.93 -17.66 -1.41
CA SER A 258 14.25 -17.45 -2.01
C SER A 258 14.30 -17.86 -3.48
N ILE A 259 13.71 -18.99 -3.85
CA ILE A 259 13.63 -19.44 -5.25
C ILE A 259 12.72 -18.52 -6.06
N TYR A 260 11.58 -18.11 -5.49
CA TYR A 260 10.62 -17.24 -6.16
C TYR A 260 11.19 -15.84 -6.40
N ALA A 261 11.97 -15.28 -5.46
CA ALA A 261 12.68 -14.02 -5.67
C ALA A 261 13.67 -14.10 -6.85
N ARG A 262 14.45 -15.17 -6.96
CA ARG A 262 15.32 -15.39 -8.13
C ARG A 262 14.55 -15.59 -9.43
N TYR A 263 13.38 -16.22 -9.37
CA TYR A 263 12.50 -16.37 -10.53
C TYR A 263 12.01 -15.00 -11.03
N LEU A 264 11.53 -14.12 -10.14
CA LEU A 264 11.05 -12.79 -10.51
C LEU A 264 12.16 -11.92 -11.12
N ASP A 265 13.38 -12.02 -10.59
CA ASP A 265 14.57 -11.32 -11.12
C ASP A 265 14.95 -11.82 -12.52
N ALA A 266 14.94 -13.13 -12.74
CA ALA A 266 15.35 -13.74 -14.01
C ALA A 266 14.27 -13.69 -15.11
N TYR A 267 12.98 -13.73 -14.74
CA TYR A 267 11.89 -13.98 -15.68
C TYR A 267 10.74 -12.97 -15.50
N PRO A 268 10.75 -11.84 -16.23
CA PRO A 268 9.73 -10.80 -16.09
C PRO A 268 8.39 -11.16 -16.78
N SER A 269 8.29 -12.30 -17.47
CA SER A 269 7.08 -12.72 -18.17
C SER A 269 7.08 -14.21 -18.53
N TYR A 270 5.90 -14.79 -18.79
CA TYR A 270 5.79 -16.15 -19.31
C TYR A 270 6.49 -16.32 -20.68
N GLN A 271 6.59 -15.26 -21.49
CA GLN A 271 7.31 -15.31 -22.77
C GLN A 271 8.81 -15.49 -22.56
N ALA A 272 9.38 -14.89 -21.51
CA ALA A 272 10.78 -15.07 -21.14
C ALA A 272 11.04 -16.52 -20.72
N VAL A 273 10.18 -17.06 -19.84
CA VAL A 273 10.22 -18.46 -19.41
C VAL A 273 10.13 -19.43 -20.61
N ALA A 274 9.20 -19.20 -21.53
CA ALA A 274 8.95 -20.05 -22.69
C ALA A 274 9.94 -19.85 -23.87
N ARG A 275 10.92 -18.95 -23.73
CA ARG A 275 12.04 -18.80 -24.68
C ARG A 275 13.33 -19.40 -24.14
N ASP A 276 13.41 -19.59 -22.83
CA ASP A 276 14.62 -20.07 -22.17
C ASP A 276 14.66 -21.60 -22.08
N SER A 277 15.82 -22.15 -21.73
CA SER A 277 16.01 -23.58 -21.57
C SER A 277 15.58 -24.06 -20.18
N ILE A 278 15.08 -25.30 -20.09
CA ILE A 278 14.81 -25.97 -18.81
C ILE A 278 16.07 -26.00 -17.92
N GLU A 279 17.26 -26.08 -18.52
CA GLU A 279 18.52 -26.07 -17.77
C GLU A 279 18.76 -24.73 -17.06
N ASN A 280 18.47 -23.60 -17.71
CA ASN A 280 18.57 -22.28 -17.08
C ASN A 280 17.53 -22.08 -15.97
N LEU A 281 16.30 -22.58 -16.17
CA LEU A 281 15.29 -22.62 -15.12
C LEU A 281 15.75 -23.44 -13.90
N LYS A 282 16.57 -24.48 -14.07
CA LYS A 282 17.13 -25.22 -12.93
C LYS A 282 18.19 -24.40 -12.17
N GLN A 283 18.94 -23.52 -12.86
CA GLN A 283 19.98 -22.69 -12.23
C GLN A 283 19.42 -21.72 -11.18
N ILE A 284 18.15 -21.32 -11.27
CA ILE A 284 17.49 -20.52 -10.23
C ILE A 284 17.07 -21.35 -8.99
N GLY A 285 17.39 -22.65 -8.96
CA GLY A 285 17.13 -23.55 -7.82
C GLY A 285 15.85 -24.39 -7.96
N LEU A 286 15.29 -24.50 -9.17
CA LEU A 286 14.16 -25.39 -9.44
C LEU A 286 14.63 -26.84 -9.62
N THR A 287 13.81 -27.78 -9.17
CA THR A 287 13.98 -29.18 -9.55
C THR A 287 13.63 -29.36 -11.03
N ASN A 288 14.17 -30.41 -11.65
CA ASN A 288 13.88 -30.73 -13.06
C ASN A 288 12.37 -30.82 -13.37
N ASN A 289 11.58 -31.42 -12.47
CA ASN A 289 10.13 -31.57 -12.66
C ASN A 289 9.40 -30.23 -12.57
N LYS A 290 9.78 -29.36 -11.61
CA LYS A 290 9.21 -28.02 -11.48
C LYS A 290 9.56 -27.13 -12.67
N ALA A 291 10.82 -27.17 -13.10
CA ALA A 291 11.28 -26.45 -14.30
C ALA A 291 10.51 -26.89 -15.56
N LYS A 292 10.34 -28.19 -15.78
CA LYS A 292 9.54 -28.73 -16.88
C LYS A 292 8.07 -28.29 -16.84
N ALA A 293 7.44 -28.35 -15.66
CA ALA A 293 6.05 -27.94 -15.48
C ALA A 293 5.86 -26.44 -15.79
N ILE A 294 6.67 -25.57 -15.19
CA ILE A 294 6.63 -24.12 -15.39
C ILE A 294 6.87 -23.78 -16.87
N HIS A 295 7.91 -24.36 -17.50
CA HIS A 295 8.20 -24.14 -18.91
C HIS A 295 7.06 -24.61 -19.84
N ALA A 296 6.46 -25.77 -19.56
CA ALA A 296 5.36 -26.31 -20.36
C ALA A 296 4.11 -25.41 -20.28
N ILE A 297 3.75 -24.94 -19.08
CA ILE A 297 2.62 -24.01 -18.89
C ILE A 297 2.89 -22.69 -19.60
N ALA A 298 4.08 -22.11 -19.43
CA ALA A 298 4.48 -20.88 -20.12
C ALA A 298 4.38 -21.01 -21.65
N THR A 299 4.78 -22.18 -22.17
CA THR A 299 4.72 -22.50 -23.60
C THR A 299 3.27 -22.58 -24.09
N LYS A 300 2.37 -23.24 -23.35
CA LYS A 300 0.94 -23.31 -23.68
C LYS A 300 0.30 -21.92 -23.73
N ILE A 301 0.63 -21.03 -22.81
CA ILE A 301 0.15 -19.65 -22.81
C ILE A 301 0.69 -18.89 -24.04
N LYS A 302 1.99 -19.01 -24.32
CA LYS A 302 2.64 -18.40 -25.49
C LYS A 302 2.04 -18.86 -26.82
N LEU A 303 1.68 -20.15 -26.93
CA LEU A 303 1.02 -20.73 -28.10
C LEU A 303 -0.49 -20.47 -28.14
N LYS A 304 -1.05 -19.75 -27.15
CA LYS A 304 -2.49 -19.47 -26.99
C LYS A 304 -3.35 -20.72 -26.81
N GLU A 305 -2.76 -21.83 -26.39
CA GLU A 305 -3.47 -23.05 -25.99
C GLU A 305 -4.07 -22.95 -24.58
N LEU A 306 -3.56 -22.01 -23.76
CA LEU A 306 -4.02 -21.73 -22.41
C LEU A 306 -4.29 -20.23 -22.27
N ASN A 307 -5.53 -19.87 -21.93
CA ASN A 307 -5.92 -18.50 -21.64
C ASN A 307 -6.30 -18.38 -20.16
N LEU A 308 -5.40 -17.83 -19.35
CA LEU A 308 -5.62 -17.66 -17.90
C LEU A 308 -6.75 -16.67 -17.58
N ALA A 309 -6.98 -15.66 -18.42
CA ALA A 309 -8.10 -14.74 -18.23
C ALA A 309 -9.45 -15.42 -18.48
N PHE A 310 -9.50 -16.42 -19.37
CA PHE A 310 -10.71 -17.24 -19.55
C PHE A 310 -10.99 -18.12 -18.34
N LEU A 311 -9.95 -18.66 -17.68
CA LEU A 311 -10.13 -19.46 -16.47
C LEU A 311 -10.84 -18.69 -15.35
N ASP A 312 -10.62 -17.38 -15.25
CA ASP A 312 -11.30 -16.54 -14.26
C ASP A 312 -12.82 -16.40 -14.51
N THR A 313 -13.28 -16.70 -15.72
CA THR A 313 -14.71 -16.67 -16.06
C THR A 313 -15.44 -17.97 -15.74
N LEU A 314 -14.70 -19.05 -15.46
CA LEU A 314 -15.27 -20.35 -15.11
C LEU A 314 -15.82 -20.35 -13.69
N ASP A 315 -16.79 -21.23 -13.43
CA ASP A 315 -17.17 -21.53 -12.06
C ASP A 315 -16.03 -22.23 -11.30
N ASP A 316 -16.19 -22.35 -9.98
CA ASP A 316 -15.16 -22.91 -9.11
C ASP A 316 -14.80 -24.36 -9.43
N ALA A 317 -15.76 -25.18 -9.90
CA ALA A 317 -15.50 -26.58 -10.22
C ALA A 317 -14.71 -26.70 -11.53
N ASP A 318 -15.13 -25.96 -12.56
CA ASP A 318 -14.49 -25.93 -13.88
C ASP A 318 -13.10 -25.31 -13.81
N LEU A 319 -12.91 -24.25 -13.01
CA LEU A 319 -11.59 -23.65 -12.76
C LEU A 319 -10.63 -24.68 -12.15
N ILE A 320 -11.05 -25.40 -11.12
CA ILE A 320 -10.21 -26.41 -10.46
C ILE A 320 -9.87 -27.54 -11.43
N SER A 321 -10.85 -28.03 -12.19
CA SER A 321 -10.64 -29.06 -13.22
C SER A 321 -9.60 -28.62 -14.25
N ALA A 322 -9.73 -27.40 -14.77
CA ALA A 322 -8.80 -26.83 -15.75
C ALA A 322 -7.38 -26.64 -15.17
N LEU A 323 -7.26 -26.22 -13.91
CA LEU A 323 -5.97 -26.08 -13.24
C LEU A 323 -5.29 -27.44 -12.99
N VAL A 324 -6.04 -28.46 -12.55
CA VAL A 324 -5.52 -29.82 -12.33
C VAL A 324 -5.04 -30.48 -13.63
N ALA A 325 -5.62 -30.11 -14.78
CA ALA A 325 -5.15 -30.57 -16.08
C ALA A 325 -3.76 -30.03 -16.48
N LEU A 326 -3.24 -29.02 -15.77
CA LEU A 326 -1.90 -28.47 -16.01
C LEU A 326 -0.80 -29.37 -15.43
N PRO A 327 0.34 -29.50 -16.13
CA PRO A 327 1.43 -30.36 -15.67
C PRO A 327 1.97 -29.88 -14.31
N GLY A 328 2.09 -30.80 -13.35
CA GLY A 328 2.62 -30.51 -12.01
C GLY A 328 1.64 -29.84 -11.05
N ILE A 329 0.35 -29.71 -11.42
CA ILE A 329 -0.69 -29.17 -10.56
C ILE A 329 -1.63 -30.31 -10.11
N GLY A 330 -1.68 -30.57 -8.80
CA GLY A 330 -2.68 -31.45 -8.19
C GLY A 330 -3.82 -30.64 -7.55
N ASP A 331 -4.84 -31.33 -7.00
CA ASP A 331 -6.02 -30.70 -6.39
C ASP A 331 -5.67 -29.62 -5.35
N TRP A 332 -4.77 -29.93 -4.41
CA TRP A 332 -4.30 -28.94 -3.43
C TRP A 332 -3.72 -27.70 -4.10
N SER A 333 -2.81 -27.88 -5.06
CA SER A 333 -2.17 -26.77 -5.78
C SER A 333 -3.21 -25.95 -6.55
N ALA A 334 -4.17 -26.60 -7.22
CA ALA A 334 -5.24 -25.93 -7.95
C ALA A 334 -6.08 -25.03 -7.04
N ARG A 335 -6.44 -25.52 -5.84
CA ARG A 335 -7.20 -24.74 -4.86
C ARG A 335 -6.38 -23.58 -4.28
N MET A 336 -5.09 -23.77 -4.05
CA MET A 336 -4.20 -22.69 -3.62
C MET A 336 -4.05 -21.61 -4.69
N ILE A 337 -4.01 -21.99 -5.97
CA ILE A 337 -4.00 -21.07 -7.11
C ILE A 337 -5.35 -20.35 -7.23
N ALA A 338 -6.47 -21.05 -7.09
CA ALA A 338 -7.81 -20.45 -7.12
C ALA A 338 -7.98 -19.40 -6.00
N LEU A 339 -7.51 -19.71 -4.77
CA LEU A 339 -7.58 -18.78 -3.64
C LEU A 339 -6.62 -17.60 -3.79
N HIS A 340 -5.32 -17.85 -4.01
CA HIS A 340 -4.32 -16.77 -3.99
C HIS A 340 -4.16 -16.05 -5.34
N GLY A 341 -4.49 -16.69 -6.46
CA GLY A 341 -4.33 -16.15 -7.81
C GLY A 341 -5.61 -15.59 -8.42
N TYR A 342 -6.76 -16.22 -8.13
CA TYR A 342 -8.07 -15.81 -8.67
C TYR A 342 -9.02 -15.24 -7.61
N GLY A 343 -8.58 -15.17 -6.35
CA GLY A 343 -9.40 -14.61 -5.25
C GLY A 343 -10.70 -15.38 -4.98
N ARG A 344 -10.78 -16.67 -5.34
CA ARG A 344 -12.00 -17.45 -5.15
C ARG A 344 -12.35 -17.59 -3.67
N MET A 345 -13.62 -17.35 -3.35
CA MET A 345 -14.14 -17.27 -1.97
C MET A 345 -14.39 -18.61 -1.32
N ASP A 346 -14.50 -19.69 -2.11
CA ASP A 346 -14.98 -20.98 -1.62
C ASP A 346 -13.96 -22.12 -1.71
N MET A 347 -12.71 -21.83 -1.34
CA MET A 347 -11.60 -22.77 -1.45
C MET A 347 -11.15 -23.30 -0.09
N THR A 348 -10.94 -24.61 -0.01
CA THR A 348 -10.33 -25.30 1.13
C THR A 348 -9.80 -26.67 0.71
N SER A 349 -8.83 -27.25 1.42
CA SER A 349 -8.26 -28.56 1.07
C SER A 349 -7.76 -29.34 2.28
N TYR A 350 -8.25 -30.57 2.45
CA TYR A 350 -7.81 -31.48 3.51
C TYR A 350 -6.31 -31.85 3.41
N ALA A 351 -5.76 -31.86 2.19
CA ALA A 351 -4.35 -32.12 1.94
C ALA A 351 -3.44 -31.04 2.54
N ASP A 352 -3.98 -29.84 2.83
CA ASP A 352 -3.25 -28.80 3.55
C ASP A 352 -3.15 -29.13 5.04
N VAL A 353 -1.95 -29.56 5.45
CA VAL A 353 -1.65 -29.94 6.83
C VAL A 353 -1.93 -28.79 7.81
N ALA A 354 -1.69 -27.54 7.39
CA ALA A 354 -1.88 -26.39 8.26
C ALA A 354 -3.37 -26.08 8.45
N LEU A 355 -4.20 -26.20 7.41
CA LEU A 355 -5.66 -26.09 7.52
C LEU A 355 -6.24 -27.20 8.39
N ARG A 356 -5.85 -28.46 8.14
CA ARG A 356 -6.29 -29.61 8.94
C ARG A 356 -5.98 -29.42 10.42
N ARG A 357 -4.73 -29.04 10.74
CA ARG A 357 -4.31 -28.76 12.12
C ARG A 357 -5.06 -27.58 12.75
N GLY A 358 -5.30 -26.52 11.96
CA GLY A 358 -6.09 -25.38 12.39
C GLY A 358 -7.51 -25.81 12.78
N LEU A 359 -8.12 -26.71 12.00
CA LEU A 359 -9.51 -27.13 12.20
C LEU A 359 -9.64 -28.07 13.40
N VAL A 360 -8.72 -29.03 13.54
CA VAL A 360 -8.57 -29.87 14.73
C VAL A 360 -8.50 -29.00 15.99
N THR A 361 -7.73 -27.91 15.95
CA THR A 361 -7.59 -27.03 17.12
C THR A 361 -8.83 -26.20 17.38
N TRP A 362 -9.42 -25.62 16.32
CA TRP A 362 -10.65 -24.83 16.43
C TRP A 362 -11.76 -25.66 17.08
N TYR A 363 -11.94 -26.91 16.62
CA TYR A 363 -12.98 -27.81 17.12
C TYR A 363 -12.57 -28.63 18.35
N GLN A 364 -11.35 -28.45 18.87
CA GLN A 364 -10.80 -29.20 20.00
C GLN A 364 -10.89 -30.73 19.82
N LEU A 365 -10.55 -31.19 18.62
CA LEU A 365 -10.51 -32.61 18.26
C LEU A 365 -9.09 -33.16 18.44
N ASP A 366 -8.96 -34.48 18.52
CA ASP A 366 -7.64 -35.14 18.51
C ASP A 366 -7.12 -35.31 17.08
N SER A 367 -8.00 -35.68 16.15
CA SER A 367 -7.72 -35.84 14.73
C SER A 367 -9.00 -35.69 13.92
N ILE A 368 -8.86 -35.51 12.60
CA ILE A 368 -9.96 -35.51 11.64
C ILE A 368 -9.54 -36.24 10.37
N ASP A 369 -10.45 -37.00 9.79
CA ASP A 369 -10.32 -37.52 8.43
C ASP A 369 -10.86 -36.52 7.39
N GLU A 370 -10.74 -36.87 6.10
CA GLU A 370 -11.18 -36.01 5.00
C GLU A 370 -12.71 -35.83 4.94
N SER A 371 -13.46 -36.86 5.31
CA SER A 371 -14.93 -36.81 5.31
C SER A 371 -15.42 -35.83 6.39
N GLN A 372 -14.88 -35.95 7.60
CA GLN A 372 -15.14 -35.06 8.72
C GLN A 372 -14.69 -33.63 8.40
N TYR A 373 -13.51 -33.44 7.81
CA TYR A 373 -13.02 -32.12 7.38
C TYR A 373 -14.02 -31.42 6.45
N ASN A 374 -14.49 -32.14 5.43
CA ASN A 374 -15.44 -31.60 4.46
C ASN A 374 -16.81 -31.33 5.10
N GLN A 375 -17.29 -32.22 5.97
CA GLN A 375 -18.56 -32.04 6.68
C GLN A 375 -18.52 -30.82 7.61
N LEU A 376 -17.44 -30.64 8.38
CA LEU A 376 -17.28 -29.53 9.30
C LEU A 376 -17.16 -28.19 8.58
N LEU A 377 -16.57 -28.17 7.38
CA LEU A 377 -16.43 -26.94 6.60
C LEU A 377 -17.61 -26.62 5.66
N SER A 378 -18.49 -27.59 5.40
CA SER A 378 -19.64 -27.42 4.50
C SER A 378 -20.55 -26.24 4.89
N PRO A 379 -20.84 -25.95 6.17
CA PRO A 379 -21.70 -24.82 6.54
C PRO A 379 -21.16 -23.45 6.18
N TYR A 380 -19.85 -23.30 5.94
CA TYR A 380 -19.23 -22.02 5.64
C TYR A 380 -19.19 -21.68 4.14
N ALA A 381 -19.76 -22.51 3.27
CA ALA A 381 -19.95 -22.14 1.87
C ALA A 381 -20.89 -20.92 1.78
N PRO A 382 -20.63 -19.92 0.92
CA PRO A 382 -19.61 -19.90 -0.15
C PRO A 382 -18.29 -19.21 0.26
N TYR A 383 -17.95 -19.16 1.54
CA TYR A 383 -16.81 -18.39 2.07
C TYR A 383 -15.75 -19.26 2.77
N ARG A 384 -15.58 -20.52 2.33
CA ARG A 384 -14.58 -21.44 2.91
C ARG A 384 -13.14 -20.93 2.79
N SER A 385 -12.83 -20.05 1.84
CA SER A 385 -11.51 -19.38 1.76
C SER A 385 -11.23 -18.49 2.95
N ILE A 386 -12.24 -17.74 3.42
CA ILE A 386 -12.10 -16.88 4.61
C ILE A 386 -11.79 -17.76 5.83
N ILE A 387 -12.56 -18.83 6.02
CA ILE A 387 -12.30 -19.80 7.10
C ILE A 387 -10.89 -20.38 6.99
N SER A 388 -10.45 -20.75 5.78
CA SER A 388 -9.09 -21.24 5.53
C SER A 388 -8.01 -20.23 5.94
N ILE A 389 -8.23 -18.93 5.72
CA ILE A 389 -7.31 -17.86 6.17
C ILE A 389 -7.17 -17.83 7.70
N TYR A 390 -8.28 -17.94 8.44
CA TYR A 390 -8.24 -18.00 9.90
C TYR A 390 -7.65 -19.32 10.41
N LEU A 391 -7.93 -20.45 9.77
CA LEU A 391 -7.34 -21.75 10.11
C LEU A 391 -5.81 -21.73 10.00
N TRP A 392 -5.25 -21.12 8.94
CA TRP A 392 -3.81 -20.92 8.83
C TRP A 392 -3.26 -20.04 9.96
N LYS A 393 -3.96 -18.97 10.35
CA LYS A 393 -3.56 -18.10 11.46
C LYS A 393 -3.53 -18.88 12.78
N ILE A 394 -4.58 -19.63 13.11
CA ILE A 394 -4.67 -20.50 14.30
C ILE A 394 -3.52 -21.51 14.30
N SER A 395 -3.31 -22.19 13.17
CA SER A 395 -2.26 -23.18 12.98
C SER A 395 -0.86 -22.62 13.24
N LYS A 396 -0.58 -21.38 12.82
CA LYS A 396 0.72 -20.71 13.03
C LYS A 396 0.96 -20.34 14.49
N GLU A 397 -0.03 -19.83 15.21
CA GLU A 397 0.08 -19.48 16.64
C GLU A 397 0.45 -20.71 17.51
N ILE A 398 -0.08 -21.88 17.18
CA ILE A 398 0.24 -23.13 17.87
C ILE A 398 1.70 -23.53 17.66
N SER A 399 2.20 -23.42 16.42
CA SER A 399 3.60 -23.69 16.12
C SER A 399 4.55 -22.81 16.94
N HIS A 400 4.21 -21.53 17.15
CA HIS A 400 5.02 -20.61 17.96
C HIS A 400 4.99 -20.95 19.45
N LYS A 401 3.82 -21.28 20.02
CA LYS A 401 3.71 -21.68 21.44
C LYS A 401 4.46 -22.96 21.77
N LYS A 402 4.63 -23.89 20.82
CA LYS A 402 5.43 -25.12 21.02
C LYS A 402 6.95 -24.91 20.90
N GLN A 403 7.40 -23.76 20.38
CA GLN A 403 8.82 -23.45 20.16
C GLN A 403 9.41 -22.48 21.20
N THR A 404 8.60 -21.95 22.10
CA THR A 404 9.04 -21.07 23.17
C THR A 404 8.91 -21.85 24.48
N PRO A 405 10.01 -22.16 25.20
CA PRO A 405 9.96 -22.93 26.44
C PRO A 405 9.19 -22.21 27.56
#